data_AF-A0A2P5F542-F1
#
_entry.id   AF-A0A2P5F542-F1
#
_cell.length_a   1.000
_cell.length_b   1.000
_cell.length_c   1.000
_cell.angle_alpha   90.00
_cell.angle_beta   90.00
_cell.angle_gamma   90.00
#
_symmetry.space_group_name_H-M   'P 1'
#
loop_
_entity.id
_entity.type
_entity.pdbx_description
1 polymer ?
#
loop_
_entity_poly.entity_id
_entity_poly.type
_entity_poly.pdbx_seq_one_letter_code
_entity_poly.pdbx_strand_id
1 'polypeptide(L)' 'NEAVSSLVYASARCPGLPELRVIRELFHERYGREFVISAVELLPGNLVNQQVKKS' A
#
# COMPACT_ATOMS: atom_id res chain seq x y z
N ASN A 1 5.77 8.14 5.23
CA ASN A 1 6.36 7.32 4.16
C ASN A 1 5.37 7.19 3.00
N GLU A 2 5.23 8.25 2.21
CA GLU A 2 4.19 8.35 1.16
C GLU A 2 4.36 7.29 0.06
N ALA A 3 5.59 7.11 -0.43
CA ALA A 3 5.90 6.17 -1.50
C ALA A 3 5.53 4.73 -1.12
N VAL A 4 5.91 4.29 0.09
CA VAL A 4 5.60 2.95 0.59
C VAL A 4 4.09 2.75 0.76
N SER A 5 3.39 3.71 1.36
CA SER A 5 1.94 3.64 1.53
C SER A 5 1.23 3.54 0.18
N SER A 6 1.69 4.31 -0.82
CA SER A 6 1.15 4.31 -2.18
C SER A 6 1.40 2.99 -2.92
N LEU A 7 2.58 2.39 -2.78
CA LEU A 7 2.90 1.08 -3.36
C LEU A 7 2.09 -0.04 -2.72
N VAL A 8 1.92 -0.02 -1.39
CA VAL A 8 1.07 -0.97 -0.68
C VAL A 8 -0.39 -0.86 -1.16
N TYR A 9 -0.91 0.36 -1.31
CA TYR A 9 -2.25 0.59 -1.84
C TYR A 9 -2.41 0.04 -3.28
N ALA A 10 -1.45 0.33 -4.16
CA ALA A 10 -1.46 -0.12 -5.54
C ALA A 10 -1.38 -1.66 -5.66
N SER A 11 -0.61 -2.32 -4.80
CA SER A 11 -0.48 -3.79 -4.79
C SER A 11 -1.81 -4.53 -4.58
N ALA A 12 -2.76 -3.91 -3.88
CA ALA A 12 -4.10 -4.48 -3.68
C ALA A 12 -5.01 -4.31 -4.90
N ARG A 13 -4.68 -3.40 -5.81
CA ARG A 13 -5.52 -2.99 -6.96
C ARG A 13 -4.93 -3.41 -8.32
N CYS A 14 -3.68 -3.85 -8.36
CA CYS A 14 -2.99 -4.29 -9.57
C CYS A 14 -2.70 -5.80 -9.53
N PRO A 15 -3.71 -6.69 -9.68
CA PRO A 15 -3.51 -8.14 -9.62
C PRO A 15 -2.66 -8.68 -10.79
N GLY A 16 -2.51 -7.94 -11.88
CA GLY A 16 -1.69 -8.30 -13.03
C GLY A 16 -0.19 -8.07 -12.85
N LEU A 17 0.26 -7.54 -11.70
CA LEU A 17 1.68 -7.30 -11.41
C LEU A 17 2.09 -8.04 -10.11
N PRO A 18 2.45 -9.33 -10.19
CA PRO A 18 2.73 -10.16 -9.02
C PRO A 18 3.88 -9.63 -8.15
N GLU A 19 4.82 -8.88 -8.71
CA GLU A 19 5.92 -8.22 -8.03
C GLU A 19 5.42 -7.26 -6.94
N LEU A 20 4.28 -6.61 -7.16
CA LEU A 20 3.69 -5.73 -6.14
C LEU A 20 3.17 -6.50 -4.93
N ARG A 21 2.77 -7.77 -5.09
CA ARG A 21 2.36 -8.61 -3.94
C ARG A 21 3.54 -8.92 -3.05
N VAL A 22 4.67 -9.31 -3.65
CA VAL A 22 5.94 -9.55 -2.93
C VAL A 22 6.39 -8.27 -2.22
N ILE A 23 6.32 -7.12 -2.89
CA ILE A 23 6.65 -5.83 -2.27
C ILE A 23 5.73 -5.52 -1.07
N ARG A 24 4.42 -5.80 -1.16
CA ARG A 24 3.50 -5.62 -0.03
C ARG A 24 3.85 -6.54 1.15
N GLU A 25 4.27 -7.78 0.90
CA GLU A 25 4.72 -8.71 1.94
C GLU A 25 5.99 -8.20 2.65
N LEU A 26 6.98 -7.73 1.90
CA LEU A 26 8.18 -7.11 2.47
C LEU A 26 7.84 -5.86 3.32
N PHE A 27 6.87 -5.05 2.89
CA PHE A 27 6.41 -3.93 3.67
C PHE A 27 5.54 -4.33 4.87
N HIS A 28 4.81 -5.42 4.80
CA HIS A 28 4.12 -6.00 5.95
C HIS A 28 5.11 -6.41 7.04
N GLU A 29 6.19 -7.11 6.66
CA GLU A 29 7.25 -7.50 7.60
C GLU A 29 7.95 -6.30 8.24
N ARG A 30 8.19 -5.23 7.46
CA ARG A 30 8.93 -4.05 7.93
C ARG A 30 8.09 -3.03 8.70
N TYR A 31 6.86 -2.77 8.27
CA TYR A 31 6.00 -1.69 8.80
C TYR A 31 4.81 -2.22 9.62
N GLY A 32 4.57 -3.53 9.59
CA GLY A 32 3.52 -4.19 10.35
C GLY A 32 2.15 -4.16 9.65
N ARG A 33 1.27 -5.02 10.16
CA ARG A 33 -0.09 -5.23 9.65
C ARG A 33 -0.92 -3.97 9.60
N GLU A 34 -0.90 -3.17 10.66
CA GLU A 34 -1.74 -1.97 10.79
C GLU A 34 -1.36 -0.89 9.76
N PHE A 35 -0.07 -0.74 9.47
CA PHE A 35 0.38 0.16 8.41
C PHE A 35 -0.16 -0.28 7.04
N VAL A 36 -0.06 -1.58 6.75
CA VAL A 36 -0.53 -2.15 5.48
C VAL A 36 -2.04 -1.97 5.34
N ILE A 37 -2.81 -2.30 6.36
CA ILE A 37 -4.27 -2.13 6.35
C ILE A 37 -4.66 -0.67 6.20
N SER A 38 -4.03 0.23 6.96
CA SER A 38 -4.28 1.67 6.86
C SER A 38 -4.07 2.18 5.43
N ALA A 39 -3.01 1.73 4.76
CA ALA A 39 -2.74 2.08 3.37
C ALA A 39 -3.75 1.47 2.39
N VAL A 40 -4.05 0.16 2.50
CA VAL A 40 -4.95 -0.56 1.57
C VAL A 40 -6.40 -0.04 1.64
N GLU A 41 -6.89 0.17 2.87
CA GLU A 41 -8.26 0.58 3.20
C GLU A 41 -8.44 2.10 3.26
N LEU A 42 -7.37 2.88 3.02
CA LEU A 42 -7.39 4.34 3.09
C LEU A 42 -7.89 4.89 4.43
N LEU A 43 -7.55 4.23 5.55
CA LEU A 43 -7.95 4.67 6.89
C LEU A 43 -7.42 6.08 7.22
N PRO A 44 -8.06 6.85 8.12
CA PRO A 44 -7.56 8.15 8.54
C PRO A 44 -6.08 8.11 8.96
N GLY A 45 -5.29 9.07 8.48
CA GLY A 45 -3.84 9.12 8.74
C GLY A 45 -2.98 8.30 7.78
N ASN A 46 -3.57 7.59 6.80
CA ASN A 46 -2.78 6.97 5.73
C ASN A 46 -1.99 8.00 4.93
N LEU A 47 -0.89 7.55 4.34
CA LEU A 47 0.04 8.39 3.60
C LEU A 47 0.01 8.08 2.09
N VAL A 48 -1.07 7.49 1.58
CA VAL A 48 -1.21 7.22 0.14
C VAL A 48 -1.28 8.55 -0.59
N ASN A 49 -0.53 8.66 -1.69
CA ASN A 49 -0.53 9.84 -2.54
C ASN A 49 -1.95 10.11 -3.11
N GLN A 50 -2.38 11.37 -3.11
CA GLN A 50 -3.75 11.75 -3.49
C GLN A 50 -4.12 11.45 -4.94
N GLN A 51 -3.15 11.47 -5.85
CA GLN A 51 -3.37 11.11 -7.26
C GLN A 51 -3.56 9.60 -7.39
N VAL A 52 -2.79 8.82 -6.63
CA VAL A 52 -2.90 7.35 -6.59
C VAL A 52 -4.24 6.89 -5.98
N LYS A 53 -4.82 7.63 -5.03
CA LYS A 53 -6.15 7.30 -4.48
C LYS A 53 -7.29 7.36 -5.50
N LYS A 54 -7.09 8.11 -6.59
CA LYS A 54 -8.11 8.41 -7.60
C LYS A 54 -8.00 7.53 -8.86
N SER A 55 -6.96 6.71 -8.94
CA SER A 55 -6.71 5.80 -10.08
C SER A 55 -7.57 4.55 -10.04
#